data_AF-A0A1B9DPJ5-F1
#
_entry.id   AF-A0A1B9DPJ5-F1
#
_cell.length_a   1.000
_cell.length_b   1.000
_cell.length_c   1.000
_cell.angle_alpha   90.00
_cell.angle_beta   90.00
_cell.angle_gamma   90.00
#
_symmetry.space_group_name_H-M   'P 1'
#
loop_
_entity.id
_entity.type
_entity.pdbx_description
1 polymer ?
#
loop_
_entity_poly.entity_id
_entity_poly.type
_entity_poly.pdbx_seq_one_letter_code
_entity_poly.pdbx_strand_id
1 'polypeptide(L)'
;MSSIAPIRDPKNDHLLSPENAALIIIDYQPIQVSSIKSMDQTHLVEQIVRLAKTAKVYNIPVIVSTVNVQTGRNKDTIAPLKEVLADTVSYDRTSINAWEDKEFYEAVKATGRKKLIMAALWTEACLTFPALDALKEGFEVYPVVDAVGGTSSEAHTIALRRIEQAGSQLISVNQLLCELQRDWNREETVPGFFEVLFKDGKII
;
A
#
# COMPACT_ATOMS: atom_id res chain seq x y z
N MET A 1 -13.87 9.00 -29.16
CA MET A 1 -12.52 8.74 -29.70
C MET A 1 -11.83 7.79 -28.73
N SER A 2 -11.47 6.58 -29.13
CA SER A 2 -10.61 5.72 -28.30
C SER A 2 -9.15 6.08 -28.59
N SER A 3 -8.36 6.38 -27.56
CA SER A 3 -6.94 6.72 -27.72
C SER A 3 -6.00 5.54 -27.49
N ILE A 4 -6.49 4.40 -27.00
CA ILE A 4 -5.64 3.23 -26.66
C ILE A 4 -6.13 2.00 -27.41
N ALA A 5 -5.54 1.76 -28.59
CA ALA A 5 -5.65 0.51 -29.31
C ALA A 5 -4.27 0.10 -29.87
N PRO A 6 -3.79 -1.14 -29.61
CA PRO A 6 -4.44 -2.18 -28.81
C PRO A 6 -4.35 -1.92 -27.29
N ILE A 7 -5.29 -2.49 -26.53
CA ILE A 7 -5.23 -2.53 -25.06
C ILE A 7 -4.01 -3.38 -24.67
N ARG A 8 -3.13 -2.82 -23.83
CA ARG A 8 -1.93 -3.51 -23.33
C ARG A 8 -2.34 -4.68 -22.42
N ASP A 9 -1.56 -5.76 -22.42
CA ASP A 9 -1.79 -6.93 -21.54
C ASP A 9 -1.69 -6.50 -20.06
N PRO A 10 -2.81 -6.51 -19.31
CA PRO A 10 -2.81 -6.01 -17.95
C PRO A 10 -1.96 -6.86 -17.00
N LYS A 11 -1.71 -8.15 -17.28
CA LYS A 11 -0.95 -9.05 -16.40
C LYS A 11 0.56 -8.84 -16.50
N ASN A 12 1.04 -8.56 -17.70
CA ASN A 12 2.47 -8.41 -18.00
C ASN A 12 2.89 -6.95 -18.27
N ASP A 13 2.01 -5.99 -17.98
CA ASP A 13 2.26 -4.56 -18.17
C ASP A 13 3.39 -4.05 -17.26
N HIS A 14 4.21 -3.10 -17.73
CA HIS A 14 5.19 -2.43 -16.86
C HIS A 14 4.57 -1.41 -15.89
N LEU A 15 3.37 -0.89 -16.17
CA LEU A 15 2.61 -0.05 -15.23
C LEU A 15 1.76 -0.92 -14.31
N LEU A 16 1.24 -0.33 -13.25
CA LEU A 16 0.36 -1.02 -12.31
C LEU A 16 -1.02 -1.28 -12.94
N SER A 17 -1.57 -2.46 -12.66
CA SER A 17 -2.91 -2.85 -13.10
C SER A 17 -3.64 -3.63 -12.00
N PRO A 18 -4.97 -3.69 -12.06
CA PRO A 18 -5.77 -4.58 -11.22
C PRO A 18 -5.38 -6.06 -11.26
N GLU A 19 -4.67 -6.51 -12.30
CA GLU A 19 -4.37 -7.93 -12.55
C GLU A 19 -2.92 -8.31 -12.27
N ASN A 20 -2.00 -7.35 -12.13
CA ASN A 20 -0.59 -7.60 -11.86
C ASN A 20 -0.12 -7.20 -10.46
N ALA A 21 -0.94 -6.44 -9.73
CA ALA A 21 -0.57 -5.87 -8.43
C ALA A 21 -1.42 -6.40 -7.27
N ALA A 22 -0.83 -6.38 -6.07
CA ALA A 22 -1.51 -6.54 -4.78
C ALA A 22 -1.14 -5.37 -3.85
N LEU A 23 -2.06 -4.96 -2.98
CA LEU A 23 -1.84 -3.95 -1.95
C LEU A 23 -1.43 -4.63 -0.64
N ILE A 24 -0.31 -4.20 -0.08
CA ILE A 24 0.27 -4.73 1.14
C ILE A 24 0.29 -3.61 2.18
N ILE A 25 -0.46 -3.81 3.27
CA ILE A 25 -0.60 -2.86 4.38
C ILE A 25 0.04 -3.47 5.63
N ILE A 26 0.99 -2.79 6.23
CA ILE A 26 1.73 -3.33 7.39
C ILE A 26 1.69 -2.34 8.55
N ASP A 27 1.22 -2.79 9.70
CA ASP A 27 1.34 -2.14 11.01
C ASP A 27 0.74 -0.72 11.09
N TYR A 28 -0.38 -0.49 10.42
CA TYR A 28 -1.22 0.70 10.59
C TYR A 28 -2.00 0.67 11.91
N GLN A 29 -1.26 0.59 13.02
CA GLN A 29 -1.76 0.46 14.39
C GLN A 29 -1.56 1.78 15.17
N PRO A 30 -2.32 2.03 16.25
CA PRO A 30 -2.31 3.31 16.96
C PRO A 30 -0.93 3.82 17.41
N ILE A 31 -0.06 2.93 17.92
CA ILE A 31 1.28 3.33 18.39
C ILE A 31 2.14 3.78 17.21
N GLN A 32 2.09 3.04 16.10
CA GLN A 32 2.88 3.33 14.90
C GLN A 32 2.45 4.67 14.28
N VAL A 33 1.14 4.91 14.19
CA VAL A 33 0.58 6.16 13.63
C VAL A 33 0.91 7.36 14.52
N SER A 34 0.69 7.25 15.84
CA SER A 34 0.91 8.37 16.78
C SER A 34 2.38 8.75 16.97
N SER A 35 3.31 7.82 16.66
CA SER A 35 4.75 8.07 16.76
C SER A 35 5.37 8.63 15.48
N ILE A 36 4.61 8.83 14.39
CA ILE A 36 5.12 9.43 13.15
C ILE A 36 5.52 10.88 13.38
N LYS A 37 6.71 11.23 12.85
CA LYS A 37 7.25 12.60 12.86
C LYS A 37 7.71 13.10 11.49
N SER A 38 7.69 12.26 10.46
CA SER A 38 8.10 12.64 9.10
C SER A 38 7.02 13.38 8.30
N MET A 39 5.76 13.35 8.75
CA MET A 39 4.62 14.04 8.12
C MET A 39 3.46 14.23 9.11
N ASP A 40 2.44 14.99 8.68
CA ASP A 40 1.19 15.12 9.45
C ASP A 40 0.44 13.78 9.54
N GLN A 41 0.02 13.44 10.75
CA GLN A 41 -0.61 12.15 11.05
C GLN A 41 -2.03 12.05 10.49
N THR A 42 -2.75 13.18 10.42
CA THR A 42 -4.10 13.22 9.82
C THR A 42 -3.99 12.96 8.33
N HIS A 43 -3.07 13.65 7.66
CA HIS A 43 -2.79 13.42 6.24
C HIS A 43 -2.38 11.98 5.95
N LEU A 44 -1.48 11.38 6.74
CA LEU A 44 -1.10 9.98 6.61
C LEU A 44 -2.30 9.02 6.69
N VAL A 45 -3.19 9.25 7.66
CA VAL A 45 -4.41 8.43 7.86
C VAL A 45 -5.39 8.61 6.69
N GLU A 46 -5.54 9.84 6.19
CA GLU A 46 -6.35 10.11 5.00
C GLU A 46 -5.81 9.38 3.77
N GLN A 47 -4.49 9.41 3.55
CA GLN A 47 -3.87 8.77 2.39
C GLN A 47 -3.95 7.25 2.43
N ILE A 48 -3.78 6.59 3.59
CA ILE A 48 -3.94 5.13 3.67
C ILE A 48 -5.40 4.70 3.45
N VAL A 49 -6.36 5.50 3.95
CA VAL A 49 -7.79 5.25 3.71
C VAL A 49 -8.11 5.39 2.23
N ARG A 50 -7.59 6.43 1.56
CA ARG A 50 -7.71 6.59 0.10
C ARG A 50 -7.07 5.43 -0.65
N LEU A 51 -5.87 5.00 -0.26
CA LEU A 51 -5.18 3.87 -0.86
C LEU A 51 -5.99 2.56 -0.74
N ALA A 52 -6.55 2.28 0.44
CA ALA A 52 -7.40 1.10 0.65
C ALA A 52 -8.70 1.16 -0.17
N LYS A 53 -9.33 2.34 -0.29
CA LYS A 53 -10.49 2.55 -1.16
C LYS A 53 -10.13 2.37 -2.64
N THR A 54 -8.97 2.86 -3.08
CA THR A 54 -8.44 2.61 -4.44
C THR A 54 -8.39 1.10 -4.70
N ALA A 55 -7.79 0.32 -3.80
CA ALA A 55 -7.71 -1.12 -3.99
C ALA A 55 -9.09 -1.78 -4.11
N LYS A 56 -10.09 -1.33 -3.33
CA LYS A 56 -11.48 -1.81 -3.46
C LYS A 56 -12.12 -1.45 -4.81
N VAL A 57 -12.03 -0.19 -5.24
CA VAL A 57 -12.59 0.28 -6.52
C VAL A 57 -12.04 -0.54 -7.69
N TYR A 58 -10.75 -0.86 -7.65
CA TYR A 58 -10.06 -1.59 -8.71
C TYR A 58 -9.91 -3.09 -8.47
N ASN A 59 -10.57 -3.66 -7.46
CA ASN A 59 -10.51 -5.09 -7.12
C ASN A 59 -9.07 -5.64 -6.96
N ILE A 60 -8.17 -4.84 -6.39
CA ILE A 60 -6.81 -5.24 -6.07
C ILE A 60 -6.82 -6.06 -4.78
N PRO A 61 -6.21 -7.26 -4.74
CA PRO A 61 -6.07 -8.03 -3.51
C PRO A 61 -5.36 -7.24 -2.42
N VAL A 62 -5.89 -7.22 -1.20
CA VAL A 62 -5.30 -6.54 -0.04
C VAL A 62 -4.82 -7.56 0.97
N ILE A 63 -3.56 -7.47 1.37
CA ILE A 63 -2.96 -8.24 2.46
C ILE A 63 -2.59 -7.29 3.58
N VAL A 64 -3.05 -7.59 4.80
CA VAL A 64 -2.83 -6.76 5.99
C VAL A 64 -2.01 -7.52 7.00
N SER A 65 -0.95 -6.92 7.53
CA SER A 65 -0.24 -7.45 8.68
C SER A 65 -0.32 -6.49 9.87
N THR A 66 -0.35 -7.07 11.07
CA THR A 66 -0.24 -6.37 12.34
C THR A 66 0.85 -7.00 13.18
N VAL A 67 1.40 -6.24 14.12
CA VAL A 67 2.40 -6.74 15.06
C VAL A 67 1.87 -6.68 16.49
N ASN A 68 2.00 -7.79 17.23
CA ASN A 68 1.70 -7.93 18.65
C ASN A 68 0.23 -7.65 19.06
N VAL A 69 -0.76 -7.92 18.21
CA VAL A 69 -2.17 -7.80 18.60
C VAL A 69 -2.56 -8.95 19.53
N GLN A 70 -2.23 -10.20 19.17
CA GLN A 70 -2.57 -11.38 19.96
C GLN A 70 -1.82 -11.44 21.30
N THR A 71 -0.61 -10.87 21.35
CA THR A 71 0.17 -10.78 22.60
C THR A 71 -0.33 -9.65 23.52
N GLY A 72 -1.21 -8.78 23.03
CA GLY A 72 -1.74 -7.63 23.76
C GLY A 72 -0.76 -6.46 23.93
N ARG A 73 0.45 -6.52 23.34
CA ARG A 73 1.42 -5.41 23.42
C ARG A 73 1.08 -4.27 22.46
N ASN A 74 0.27 -4.54 21.44
CA ASN A 74 -0.22 -3.52 20.52
C ASN A 74 -1.73 -3.69 20.29
N LYS A 75 -2.36 -2.65 19.74
CA LYS A 75 -3.77 -2.66 19.34
C LYS A 75 -3.88 -3.04 17.86
N ASP A 76 -5.05 -3.53 17.45
CA ASP A 76 -5.35 -3.80 16.04
C ASP A 76 -5.26 -2.53 15.17
N THR A 77 -5.34 -2.70 13.86
CA THR A 77 -5.37 -1.64 12.84
C THR A 77 -6.34 -0.51 13.22
N ILE A 78 -5.93 0.74 12.97
CA ILE A 78 -6.74 1.92 13.28
C ILE A 78 -8.15 1.85 12.68
N ALA A 79 -9.15 2.35 13.42
CA ALA A 79 -10.55 2.26 13.04
C ALA A 79 -10.88 2.79 11.63
N PRO A 80 -10.38 3.98 11.19
CA PRO A 80 -10.69 4.49 9.85
C PRO A 80 -10.27 3.56 8.72
N LEU A 81 -9.16 2.84 8.91
CA LEU A 81 -8.68 1.88 7.92
C LEU A 81 -9.41 0.54 8.05
N LYS A 82 -9.70 0.08 9.28
CA LYS A 82 -10.44 -1.16 9.53
C LYS A 82 -11.86 -1.11 8.94
N GLU A 83 -12.53 0.04 8.99
CA GLU A 83 -13.85 0.25 8.38
C GLU A 83 -13.82 0.01 6.86
N VAL A 84 -12.79 0.50 6.18
CA VAL A 84 -12.61 0.22 4.74
C VAL A 84 -12.24 -1.23 4.51
N LEU A 85 -11.47 -1.87 5.39
CA LEU A 85 -10.93 -3.22 5.21
C LEU A 85 -11.79 -4.33 5.84
N ALA A 86 -13.02 -4.06 6.28
CA ALA A 86 -13.82 -4.91 7.20
C ALA A 86 -13.71 -6.44 7.02
N ASP A 87 -13.69 -6.95 5.79
CA ASP A 87 -13.65 -8.40 5.49
C ASP A 87 -12.22 -8.98 5.31
N THR A 88 -11.19 -8.15 5.48
CA THR A 88 -9.79 -8.51 5.25
C THR A 88 -9.17 -9.04 6.53
N VAL A 89 -8.65 -10.26 6.47
CA VAL A 89 -7.92 -10.87 7.59
C VAL A 89 -6.60 -10.14 7.81
N SER A 90 -6.30 -9.81 9.07
CA SER A 90 -4.99 -9.33 9.48
C SER A 90 -4.10 -10.51 9.88
N TYR A 91 -2.93 -10.63 9.27
CA TYR A 91 -1.88 -11.58 9.65
C TYR A 91 -1.08 -10.98 10.82
N ASP A 92 -1.44 -11.37 12.05
CA ASP A 92 -0.78 -10.89 13.26
C ASP A 92 0.48 -11.69 13.58
N ARG A 93 1.56 -10.97 13.87
CA ARG A 93 2.89 -11.57 14.10
C ARG A 93 3.60 -10.93 15.28
N THR A 94 4.76 -11.48 15.64
CA THR A 94 5.67 -10.86 16.64
C THR A 94 6.97 -10.33 16.03
N SER A 95 7.32 -10.75 14.82
CA SER A 95 8.52 -10.29 14.11
C SER A 95 8.37 -8.83 13.66
N ILE A 96 9.47 -8.09 13.62
CA ILE A 96 9.48 -6.73 13.06
C ILE A 96 9.28 -6.83 11.54
N ASN A 97 10.09 -7.65 10.88
CA ASN A 97 9.99 -7.90 9.45
C ASN A 97 8.78 -8.80 9.16
N ALA A 98 7.75 -8.26 8.50
CA ALA A 98 6.58 -9.04 8.09
C ALA A 98 6.94 -10.16 7.11
N TRP A 99 8.01 -10.02 6.35
CA TRP A 99 8.45 -11.05 5.40
C TRP A 99 9.00 -12.31 6.06
N GLU A 100 9.37 -12.23 7.34
CA GLU A 100 9.78 -13.38 8.16
C GLU A 100 8.59 -14.15 8.76
N ASP A 101 7.38 -13.59 8.69
CA ASP A 101 6.15 -14.24 9.12
C ASP A 101 5.62 -15.16 8.02
N LYS A 102 5.47 -16.45 8.34
CA LYS A 102 5.16 -17.48 7.34
C LYS A 102 3.77 -17.27 6.75
N GLU A 103 2.77 -17.05 7.58
CA GLU A 103 1.37 -16.90 7.15
C GLU A 103 1.21 -15.65 6.28
N PHE A 104 1.82 -14.53 6.66
CA PHE A 104 1.84 -13.33 5.83
C PHE A 104 2.54 -13.57 4.49
N TYR A 105 3.74 -14.16 4.49
CA TYR A 105 4.50 -14.45 3.27
C TYR A 105 3.71 -15.35 2.31
N GLU A 106 3.11 -16.43 2.82
CA GLU A 106 2.29 -17.35 2.03
C GLU A 106 1.06 -16.65 1.46
N ALA A 107 0.42 -15.77 2.23
CA ALA A 107 -0.72 -14.98 1.77
C ALA A 107 -0.35 -14.02 0.63
N VAL A 108 0.80 -13.32 0.74
CA VAL A 108 1.30 -12.47 -0.34
C VAL A 108 1.53 -13.28 -1.61
N LYS A 109 2.16 -14.45 -1.51
CA LYS A 109 2.40 -15.32 -2.67
C LYS A 109 1.13 -15.91 -3.26
N ALA A 110 0.15 -16.23 -2.43
CA ALA A 110 -1.14 -16.76 -2.87
C ALA A 110 -1.93 -15.77 -3.74
N THR A 111 -1.63 -14.46 -3.66
CA THR A 111 -2.22 -13.46 -4.59
C THR A 111 -1.82 -13.71 -6.05
N GLY A 112 -0.68 -14.37 -6.28
CA GLY A 112 -0.09 -14.56 -7.61
C GLY A 112 0.41 -13.25 -8.26
N ARG A 113 0.53 -12.16 -7.49
CA ARG A 113 0.86 -10.82 -8.01
C ARG A 113 2.34 -10.53 -7.83
N LYS A 114 2.99 -10.12 -8.92
CA LYS A 114 4.42 -9.80 -8.93
C LYS A 114 4.70 -8.38 -8.41
N LYS A 115 3.73 -7.47 -8.56
CA LYS A 115 3.87 -6.07 -8.13
C LYS A 115 3.23 -5.86 -6.77
N LEU A 116 4.00 -5.34 -5.83
CA LEU A 116 3.56 -5.11 -4.45
C LEU A 116 3.48 -3.61 -4.20
N ILE A 117 2.26 -3.10 -4.13
CA ILE A 117 1.98 -1.74 -3.68
C ILE A 117 2.07 -1.76 -2.16
N MET A 118 3.04 -1.06 -1.57
CA MET A 118 3.33 -1.19 -0.14
C MET A 118 3.06 0.10 0.62
N ALA A 119 2.32 -0.02 1.71
CA ALA A 119 2.14 1.01 2.72
C ALA A 119 2.40 0.41 4.11
N ALA A 120 3.40 0.91 4.82
CA ALA A 120 3.86 0.33 6.07
C ALA A 120 4.41 1.36 7.04
N LEU A 121 4.22 1.13 8.34
CA LEU A 121 4.74 1.97 9.42
C LEU A 121 5.59 1.14 10.40
N TRP A 122 6.84 1.50 10.68
CA TRP A 122 7.58 2.68 10.20
C TRP A 122 8.37 2.41 8.91
N THR A 123 8.61 3.49 8.15
CA THR A 123 9.36 3.44 6.89
C THR A 123 10.72 2.73 7.05
N GLU A 124 11.47 3.04 8.11
CA GLU A 124 12.82 2.53 8.38
C GLU A 124 12.88 1.06 8.81
N ALA A 125 11.75 0.44 9.15
CA ALA A 125 11.69 -0.94 9.63
C ALA A 125 10.64 -1.76 8.87
N CYS A 126 9.35 -1.58 9.21
CA CYS A 126 8.26 -2.41 8.69
C CYS A 126 7.95 -2.18 7.20
N LEU A 127 8.42 -1.09 6.60
CA LEU A 127 8.47 -0.95 5.14
C LEU A 127 9.78 -1.51 4.57
N THR A 128 10.91 -1.02 5.11
CA THR A 128 12.23 -1.26 4.52
C THR A 128 12.59 -2.75 4.47
N PHE A 129 12.39 -3.50 5.55
CA PHE A 129 12.82 -4.90 5.62
C PHE A 129 12.04 -5.80 4.66
N PRO A 130 10.69 -5.82 4.68
CA PRO A 130 9.96 -6.65 3.72
C PRO A 130 10.12 -6.20 2.27
N ALA A 131 10.30 -4.88 2.02
CA ALA A 131 10.59 -4.40 0.66
C ALA A 131 11.92 -4.96 0.14
N LEU A 132 12.99 -4.95 0.94
CA LEU A 132 14.30 -5.48 0.53
C LEU A 132 14.26 -6.98 0.26
N ASP A 133 13.55 -7.76 1.09
CA ASP A 133 13.41 -9.20 0.89
C ASP A 133 12.54 -9.51 -0.34
N ALA A 134 11.42 -8.82 -0.51
CA ALA A 134 10.57 -8.97 -1.68
C ALA A 134 11.32 -8.66 -2.99
N LEU A 135 12.09 -7.56 -3.03
CA LEU A 135 12.93 -7.21 -4.18
C LEU A 135 13.96 -8.30 -4.49
N LYS A 136 14.61 -8.86 -3.45
CA LYS A 136 15.59 -9.94 -3.59
C LYS A 136 14.96 -11.23 -4.15
N GLU A 137 13.69 -11.47 -3.85
CA GLU A 137 12.90 -12.59 -4.41
C GLU A 137 12.31 -12.30 -5.80
N GLY A 138 12.55 -11.11 -6.37
CA GLY A 138 12.13 -10.75 -7.72
C GLY A 138 10.73 -10.16 -7.83
N PHE A 139 10.10 -9.79 -6.71
CA PHE A 139 8.93 -8.92 -6.73
C PHE A 139 9.32 -7.50 -7.15
N GLU A 140 8.36 -6.79 -7.72
CA GLU A 140 8.50 -5.36 -8.02
C GLU A 140 7.78 -4.57 -6.91
N VAL A 141 8.51 -3.75 -6.17
CA VAL A 141 7.99 -3.07 -4.98
C VAL A 141 7.69 -1.61 -5.29
N TYR A 142 6.49 -1.17 -4.91
CA TYR A 142 5.96 0.16 -5.15
C TYR A 142 5.53 0.81 -3.82
N PRO A 143 6.46 1.42 -3.06
CA PRO A 143 6.12 2.14 -1.84
C PRO A 143 5.29 3.39 -2.15
N VAL A 144 4.18 3.57 -1.45
CA VAL A 144 3.27 4.71 -1.61
C VAL A 144 3.71 5.82 -0.65
N VAL A 145 4.52 6.77 -1.11
CA VAL A 145 5.30 7.68 -0.24
C VAL A 145 4.46 8.64 0.60
N ASP A 146 3.26 8.98 0.11
CA ASP A 146 2.26 9.78 0.83
C ASP A 146 1.40 8.93 1.79
N ALA A 147 1.59 7.61 1.81
CA ALA A 147 0.97 6.66 2.73
C ALA A 147 2.03 5.79 3.45
N VAL A 148 3.20 6.36 3.77
CA VAL A 148 4.20 5.75 4.67
C VAL A 148 4.84 6.84 5.52
N GLY A 149 5.25 6.51 6.74
CA GLY A 149 5.83 7.48 7.67
C GLY A 149 6.90 6.86 8.56
N GLY A 150 7.89 7.68 8.94
CA GLY A 150 8.97 7.29 9.85
C GLY A 150 8.94 8.03 11.18
N THR A 151 9.77 7.57 12.11
CA THR A 151 9.90 8.14 13.47
C THR A 151 10.63 9.49 13.48
N SER A 152 11.37 9.81 12.42
CA SER A 152 11.93 11.14 12.13
C SER A 152 12.00 11.37 10.62
N SER A 153 12.15 12.62 10.18
CA SER A 153 12.33 12.95 8.77
C SER A 153 13.60 12.33 8.19
N GLU A 154 14.68 12.27 8.97
CA GLU A 154 15.96 11.66 8.58
C GLU A 154 15.81 10.14 8.43
N ALA A 155 15.21 9.46 9.42
CA ALA A 155 14.98 8.02 9.37
C ALA A 155 14.13 7.63 8.17
N HIS A 156 13.03 8.35 7.95
CA HIS A 156 12.14 8.18 6.80
C HIS A 156 12.87 8.39 5.46
N THR A 157 13.62 9.49 5.33
CA THR A 157 14.32 9.84 4.08
C THR A 157 15.38 8.80 3.72
N ILE A 158 16.20 8.38 4.70
CA ILE A 158 17.26 7.39 4.45
C ILE A 158 16.66 6.01 4.14
N ALA A 159 15.56 5.65 4.78
CA ALA A 159 14.83 4.41 4.49
C ALA A 159 14.29 4.36 3.07
N LEU A 160 13.58 5.42 2.61
CA LEU A 160 13.08 5.51 1.23
C LEU A 160 14.22 5.45 0.21
N ARG A 161 15.31 6.18 0.44
CA ARG A 161 16.50 6.15 -0.44
C ARG A 161 17.12 4.75 -0.50
N ARG A 162 17.17 4.03 0.62
CA ARG A 162 17.74 2.68 0.68
C ARG A 162 16.95 1.69 -0.17
N ILE A 163 15.62 1.71 -0.08
CA ILE A 163 14.78 0.79 -0.87
C ILE A 163 14.71 1.20 -2.35
N GLU A 164 14.74 2.51 -2.66
CA GLU A 164 14.87 3.00 -4.04
C GLU A 164 16.18 2.52 -4.68
N GLN A 165 17.30 2.65 -3.97
CA GLN A 165 18.62 2.14 -4.43
C GLN A 165 18.64 0.63 -4.63
N ALA A 166 17.78 -0.11 -3.91
CA ALA A 166 17.63 -1.55 -4.08
C ALA A 166 16.70 -1.92 -5.26
N GLY A 167 15.99 -0.96 -5.86
CA GLY A 167 15.16 -1.15 -7.05
C GLY A 167 13.66 -0.83 -6.89
N SER A 168 13.20 -0.44 -5.69
CA SER A 168 11.81 -0.01 -5.49
C SER A 168 11.44 1.20 -6.35
N GLN A 169 10.19 1.27 -6.79
CA GLN A 169 9.62 2.39 -7.54
C GLN A 169 8.70 3.22 -6.62
N LEU A 170 9.19 4.35 -6.14
CA LEU A 170 8.42 5.22 -5.25
C LEU A 170 7.27 5.89 -6.02
N ILE A 171 6.04 5.77 -5.50
CA ILE A 171 4.82 6.32 -6.12
C ILE A 171 3.96 7.06 -5.10
N SER A 172 2.94 7.79 -5.57
CA SER A 172 1.89 8.38 -4.72
C SER A 172 0.53 7.73 -4.96
N VAL A 173 -0.43 7.95 -4.05
CA VAL A 173 -1.81 7.48 -4.23
C VAL A 173 -2.43 8.01 -5.54
N ASN A 174 -2.20 9.28 -5.86
CA ASN A 174 -2.74 9.88 -7.09
C ASN A 174 -2.12 9.29 -8.35
N GLN A 175 -0.81 9.02 -8.35
CA GLN A 175 -0.15 8.34 -9.47
C GLN A 175 -0.72 6.93 -9.66
N LEU A 176 -0.89 6.17 -8.56
CA LEU A 176 -1.51 4.85 -8.59
C LEU A 176 -2.92 4.90 -9.19
N LEU A 177 -3.77 5.81 -8.72
CA LEU A 177 -5.14 5.98 -9.23
C LEU A 177 -5.15 6.18 -10.76
N CYS A 178 -4.27 7.04 -11.28
CA CYS A 178 -4.15 7.30 -12.71
C CYS A 178 -3.60 6.09 -13.49
N GLU A 179 -2.61 5.37 -12.92
CA GLU A 179 -2.10 4.12 -13.51
C GLU A 179 -3.16 3.01 -13.54
N LEU A 180 -4.09 2.98 -12.59
CA LEU A 180 -5.18 2.00 -12.60
C LEU A 180 -6.31 2.40 -13.55
N GLN A 181 -6.69 3.69 -13.58
CA GLN A 181 -7.75 4.19 -14.48
C GLN A 181 -7.33 4.05 -15.95
N ARG A 182 -6.14 4.53 -16.32
CA ARG A 182 -5.54 4.57 -17.68
C ARG A 182 -6.31 5.30 -18.78
N ASP A 183 -7.61 5.12 -18.87
CA ASP A 183 -8.47 5.63 -19.92
C ASP A 183 -9.84 6.01 -19.33
N TRP A 184 -10.35 7.17 -19.70
CA TRP A 184 -11.68 7.66 -19.30
C TRP A 184 -12.82 6.90 -19.97
N ASN A 185 -12.54 6.15 -21.02
CA ASN A 185 -13.50 5.22 -21.62
C ASN A 185 -13.71 3.95 -20.75
N ARG A 186 -12.94 3.74 -19.67
CA ARG A 186 -13.26 2.72 -18.65
C ARG A 186 -14.33 3.24 -17.70
N GLU A 187 -15.53 3.42 -18.24
CA GLU A 187 -16.64 4.10 -17.58
C GLU A 187 -17.03 3.48 -16.23
N GLU A 188 -16.85 2.15 -16.08
CA GLU A 188 -17.16 1.41 -14.84
C GLU A 188 -16.38 1.92 -13.62
N THR A 189 -15.12 2.32 -13.78
CA THR A 189 -14.26 2.77 -12.66
C THR A 189 -14.29 4.28 -12.46
N VAL A 190 -14.87 5.06 -13.39
CA VAL A 190 -14.89 6.53 -13.31
C VAL A 190 -15.59 7.06 -12.05
N PRO A 191 -16.76 6.54 -11.63
CA PRO A 191 -17.41 7.01 -10.39
C PRO A 191 -16.51 6.78 -9.17
N GLY A 192 -15.93 5.57 -9.03
CA GLY A 192 -15.05 5.24 -7.92
C GLY A 192 -13.73 6.01 -7.95
N PHE A 193 -13.18 6.29 -9.14
CA PHE A 193 -12.01 7.16 -9.29
C PHE A 193 -12.26 8.54 -8.68
N PHE A 194 -13.40 9.17 -8.99
CA PHE A 194 -13.73 10.49 -8.47
C PHE A 194 -14.07 10.46 -6.97
N GLU A 195 -14.69 9.39 -6.48
CA GLU A 195 -14.93 9.21 -5.05
C GLU A 195 -13.62 9.17 -4.25
N VAL A 196 -12.57 8.51 -4.77
CA VAL A 196 -11.27 8.45 -4.08
C VAL A 196 -10.44 9.72 -4.28
N LEU A 197 -10.55 10.36 -5.44
CA LEU A 197 -9.83 11.59 -5.74
C LEU A 197 -10.35 12.78 -4.92
N PHE A 198 -11.67 12.89 -4.74
CA PHE A 198 -12.30 14.01 -4.07
C PHE A 198 -12.84 13.65 -2.70
N LYS A 199 -12.34 14.34 -1.67
CA LYS A 199 -12.96 14.32 -0.35
C LYS A 199 -14.14 15.30 -0.37
N ASP A 200 -15.35 14.81 -0.15
CA ASP A 200 -16.57 15.63 0.01
C ASP A 200 -16.83 16.64 -1.14
N GLY A 201 -16.46 16.30 -2.37
CA GLY A 201 -16.75 17.09 -3.57
C GLY A 201 -15.88 18.33 -3.79
N LYS A 202 -14.73 18.44 -3.11
CA LYS A 202 -13.73 19.51 -3.38
C LYS A 202 -12.42 18.93 -3.91
N ILE A 203 -11.86 19.63 -4.90
CA ILE A 203 -10.48 19.42 -5.37
C ILE A 203 -9.56 19.84 -4.21
N ILE A 204 -8.66 18.95 -3.79
CA ILE A 204 -7.63 19.20 -2.78
C ILE A 204 -6.45 19.90 -3.46
#